data_AF-A0A0G2J5M5-F1
#
_entry.id   AF-A0A0G2J5M5-F1
#
_cell.length_a   1.000
_cell.length_b   1.000
_cell.length_c   1.000
_cell.angle_alpha   90.00
_cell.angle_beta   90.00
_cell.angle_gamma   90.00
#
_symmetry.space_group_name_H-M   'P 1'
#
loop_
_entity.id
_entity.type
_entity.pdbx_description
1 polymer ?
#
loop_
_entity_poly.entity_id
_entity_poly.type
_entity_poly.pdbx_seq_one_letter_code
_entity_poly.pdbx_strand_id
1 'polypeptide(L)'
;MPTGHRVKEGCTAGILGTFAPCTMLSQAQLARAQGRASVSTELHALCLQGHPLDKTLLDHHEQRCRQDHDERLEIVHSLGRQPDPHLNHYLEGQLERLKLVRLALERGRDPGLVPGMGE
;
A
#
# COMPACT_ATOMS: atom_id res chain seq x y z
N MET A 1 30.33 31.19 -8.05
CA MET A 1 30.54 29.79 -8.48
C MET A 1 31.95 29.38 -8.05
N PRO A 2 32.20 28.17 -7.50
CA PRO A 2 31.32 27.20 -6.84
C PRO A 2 31.64 27.05 -5.34
N THR A 3 30.61 27.02 -4.49
CA THR A 3 30.69 26.55 -3.10
C THR A 3 30.00 25.20 -3.07
N GLY A 4 30.77 24.12 -2.90
CA GLY A 4 30.26 22.76 -2.85
C GLY A 4 31.23 21.89 -2.06
N HIS A 5 30.68 20.84 -1.44
CA HIS A 5 31.29 19.87 -0.52
C HIS A 5 31.44 20.33 0.94
N ARG A 6 30.99 19.59 1.95
CA ARG A 6 30.32 18.28 2.05
C ARG A 6 29.88 18.20 3.51
N VAL A 7 28.59 17.97 3.77
CA VAL A 7 28.11 17.74 5.14
C VAL A 7 28.77 16.46 5.66
N LYS A 8 29.54 16.57 6.74
CA LYS A 8 30.07 15.42 7.47
C LYS A 8 28.90 14.71 8.13
N GLU A 9 28.59 13.50 7.68
CA GLU A 9 27.81 12.53 8.43
C GLU A 9 28.56 12.20 9.72
N GLY A 10 28.18 12.87 10.81
CA GLY A 10 28.62 12.56 12.16
C GLY A 10 27.80 11.41 12.70
N CYS A 11 28.23 10.18 12.44
CA CYS A 11 27.77 9.01 13.17
C CYS A 11 28.55 8.95 14.50
N THR A 12 28.10 9.68 15.52
CA THR A 12 28.72 9.65 16.84
C THR A 12 28.13 8.48 17.63
N ALA A 13 28.84 7.35 17.60
CA ALA A 13 28.55 6.18 18.42
C ALA A 13 28.81 6.50 19.91
N GLY A 14 27.80 6.30 20.75
CA GLY A 14 27.93 6.48 22.19
C GLY A 14 26.78 5.84 22.97
N ILE A 15 27.12 4.71 23.61
CA ILE A 15 26.58 4.20 24.88
C ILE A 15 25.33 3.28 24.82
N LEU A 16 25.63 2.01 25.14
CA LEU A 16 24.80 0.91 25.68
C LEU A 16 23.27 0.91 25.42
N GLY A 17 22.88 -0.05 24.61
CA GLY A 17 21.52 -0.56 24.49
C GLY A 17 21.40 -1.20 23.13
N THR A 18 20.98 -2.46 23.07
CA THR A 18 20.79 -3.25 21.87
C THR A 18 19.94 -2.50 20.82
N PHE A 19 20.58 -1.74 19.93
CA PHE A 19 19.91 -1.11 18.79
C PHE A 19 19.80 -2.18 17.71
N ALA A 20 18.59 -2.72 17.56
CA ALA A 20 18.19 -3.42 16.35
C ALA A 20 18.60 -2.58 15.14
N PRO A 21 19.06 -3.20 14.03
CA PRO A 21 19.48 -2.44 12.87
C PRO A 21 18.29 -1.59 12.40
N CYS A 22 18.44 -0.26 12.41
CA CYS A 22 17.64 0.64 11.61
C CYS A 22 17.85 0.21 10.15
N THR A 23 17.01 -0.73 9.68
CA THR A 23 16.91 -1.06 8.27
C THR A 23 16.57 0.25 7.57
N MET A 24 17.55 0.79 6.84
CA MET A 24 17.33 1.93 5.95
C MET A 24 16.27 1.50 4.94
N LEU A 25 15.02 1.87 5.22
CA LEU A 25 13.92 1.68 4.28
C LEU A 25 14.26 2.42 3.00
N SER A 26 14.23 1.71 1.88
CA SER A 26 14.52 2.31 0.58
C SER A 26 13.50 3.40 0.26
N GLN A 27 13.94 4.49 -0.38
CA GLN A 27 13.04 5.54 -0.88
C GLN A 27 11.93 4.95 -1.77
N ALA A 28 12.19 3.83 -2.44
CA ALA A 28 11.20 3.09 -3.22
C ALA A 28 10.12 2.42 -2.35
N GLN A 29 10.45 1.94 -1.16
CA GLN A 29 9.48 1.38 -0.20
C GLN A 29 8.60 2.48 0.39
N LEU A 30 9.20 3.63 0.75
CA LEU A 30 8.45 4.79 1.23
C LEU A 30 7.53 5.38 0.15
N ALA A 31 7.99 5.49 -1.10
CA ALA A 31 7.17 5.95 -2.21
C ALA A 31 6.03 4.97 -2.53
N ARG A 32 6.29 3.66 -2.48
CA ARG A 32 5.26 2.62 -2.63
C ARG A 32 4.22 2.69 -1.54
N ALA A 33 4.62 2.95 -0.30
CA ALA A 33 3.68 3.17 0.78
C ALA A 33 2.79 4.39 0.48
N GLN A 34 3.31 5.51 -0.02
CA GLN A 34 2.55 6.77 -0.11
C GLN A 34 1.61 6.91 -1.32
N GLY A 35 1.80 6.17 -2.41
CA GLY A 35 1.16 6.47 -3.71
C GLY A 35 0.33 5.36 -4.36
N ARG A 36 -0.28 4.44 -3.60
CA ARG A 36 -1.03 3.31 -4.18
C ARG A 36 -2.48 3.67 -4.47
N ALA A 37 -2.90 3.44 -5.72
CA ALA A 37 -4.29 3.55 -6.14
C ALA A 37 -5.16 2.53 -5.37
N SER A 38 -6.42 2.88 -5.11
CA SER A 38 -7.35 1.93 -4.50
C SER A 38 -7.61 0.76 -5.45
N VAL A 39 -7.95 -0.40 -4.90
CA VAL A 39 -8.33 -1.58 -5.70
C VAL A 39 -9.49 -1.26 -6.62
N SER A 40 -10.49 -0.49 -6.17
CA SER A 40 -11.59 -0.05 -7.03
C SER A 40 -11.10 0.78 -8.22
N THR A 41 -10.13 1.67 -8.02
CA THR A 41 -9.57 2.48 -9.10
C THR A 41 -8.85 1.62 -10.13
N GLU A 42 -8.07 0.64 -9.68
CA GLU A 42 -7.33 -0.25 -10.58
C GLU A 42 -8.25 -1.21 -11.34
N LEU A 43 -9.21 -1.84 -10.65
CA LEU A 43 -10.19 -2.71 -11.30
C LEU A 43 -11.06 -1.93 -12.29
N HIS A 44 -11.45 -0.69 -11.96
CA HIS A 44 -12.17 0.19 -12.88
C HIS A 44 -11.34 0.50 -14.13
N ALA A 45 -10.06 0.83 -13.97
CA ALA A 45 -9.16 1.09 -15.09
C ALA A 45 -9.01 -0.15 -15.99
N LEU A 46 -8.98 -1.36 -15.43
CA LEU A 46 -8.94 -2.61 -16.19
C LEU A 46 -10.24 -2.84 -16.97
N CYS A 47 -11.41 -2.58 -16.35
CA CYS A 47 -12.69 -2.64 -17.06
C CYS A 47 -12.76 -1.67 -18.24
N LEU A 48 -12.30 -0.42 -18.06
CA LEU A 48 -12.27 0.57 -19.14
C LEU A 48 -11.34 0.17 -20.30
N GLN A 49 -10.27 -0.57 -20.00
CA GLN A 49 -9.35 -1.12 -20.99
C GLN A 49 -9.89 -2.39 -21.68
N GLY A 50 -11.08 -2.86 -21.32
CA GLY A 50 -11.68 -4.08 -21.86
C GLY A 50 -11.04 -5.36 -21.33
N HIS A 51 -10.28 -5.29 -20.24
CA HIS A 51 -9.74 -6.47 -19.58
C HIS A 51 -10.83 -7.16 -18.77
N PRO A 52 -11.05 -8.47 -18.96
CA PRO A 52 -12.01 -9.21 -18.15
C PRO A 52 -11.52 -9.27 -16.71
N LEU A 53 -12.43 -9.01 -15.78
CA LEU A 53 -12.18 -9.29 -14.38
C LEU A 53 -12.43 -10.76 -14.12
N ASP A 54 -11.37 -11.50 -13.82
CA ASP A 54 -11.46 -12.91 -13.46
C ASP A 54 -11.05 -13.14 -12.01
N LYS A 55 -11.37 -14.33 -11.49
CA LYS A 55 -11.11 -14.70 -10.10
C LYS A 55 -9.61 -14.61 -9.74
N THR A 56 -8.72 -14.99 -10.64
CA THR A 56 -7.26 -14.95 -10.45
C THR A 56 -6.76 -13.52 -10.27
N LEU A 57 -7.27 -12.59 -11.07
CA LEU A 57 -6.97 -11.17 -10.94
C LEU A 57 -7.42 -10.65 -9.56
N LEU A 58 -8.62 -11.00 -9.12
CA LEU A 58 -9.13 -10.60 -7.81
C LEU A 58 -8.32 -11.20 -6.66
N ASP A 59 -7.94 -12.47 -6.75
CA ASP A 59 -7.06 -13.14 -5.77
C ASP A 59 -5.68 -12.45 -5.71
N HIS A 60 -5.12 -12.08 -6.86
CA HIS A 60 -3.86 -11.33 -6.93
C HIS A 60 -3.97 -9.94 -6.26
N HIS A 61 -5.06 -9.21 -6.50
CA HIS A 61 -5.30 -7.94 -5.82
C HIS A 61 -5.47 -8.10 -4.31
N GLU A 62 -6.17 -9.14 -3.85
CA GLU A 62 -6.31 -9.44 -2.43
C GLU A 62 -4.93 -9.67 -1.79
N GLN A 63 -4.12 -10.54 -2.37
CA GLN A 63 -2.80 -10.86 -1.87
C GLN A 63 -1.90 -9.61 -1.84
N ARG A 64 -1.97 -8.79 -2.90
CA ARG A 64 -1.20 -7.54 -2.98
C ARG A 64 -1.64 -6.52 -1.93
N CYS A 65 -2.93 -6.42 -1.61
CA CYS A 65 -3.42 -5.54 -0.55
C CYS A 65 -2.92 -5.95 0.83
N ARG A 66 -2.91 -7.25 1.13
CA ARG A 66 -2.37 -7.75 2.40
C ARG A 66 -0.87 -7.47 2.51
N GLN A 67 -0.11 -7.77 1.45
CA GLN A 67 1.33 -7.50 1.41
C GLN A 67 1.66 -6.00 1.55
N ASP A 68 0.90 -5.13 0.90
CA ASP A 68 1.10 -3.67 1.01
C ASP A 68 0.82 -3.16 2.44
N HIS A 69 -0.22 -3.71 3.08
CA HIS A 69 -0.52 -3.42 4.47
C HIS A 69 0.60 -3.90 5.41
N ASP A 70 1.08 -5.13 5.24
CA ASP A 70 2.19 -5.69 6.03
C ASP A 70 3.49 -4.89 5.81
N GLU A 71 3.82 -4.52 4.57
CA GLU A 71 5.00 -3.68 4.25
C GLU A 71 4.88 -2.31 4.93
N ARG A 72 3.69 -1.70 4.92
CA ARG A 72 3.43 -0.42 5.61
C ARG A 72 3.55 -0.55 7.13
N LEU A 73 3.05 -1.63 7.73
CA LEU A 73 3.23 -1.88 9.16
C LEU A 73 4.71 -2.08 9.52
N GLU A 74 5.44 -2.89 8.76
CA GLU A 74 6.88 -3.13 8.96
C GLU A 74 7.68 -1.83 8.88
N ILE A 75 7.36 -0.97 7.89
CA ILE A 75 7.95 0.36 7.75
C ILE A 75 7.72 1.21 9.01
N VAL A 76 6.47 1.27 9.49
CA VAL A 76 6.12 2.10 10.65
C VAL A 76 6.79 1.57 11.92
N HIS A 77 6.79 0.26 12.13
CA HIS A 77 7.48 -0.39 13.24
C HIS A 77 8.98 -0.15 13.22
N SER A 78 9.63 -0.26 12.05
CA SER A 78 11.07 -0.02 11.88
C SER A 78 11.46 1.44 12.19
N LEU A 79 10.53 2.38 11.99
CA LEU A 79 10.72 3.80 12.33
C LEU A 79 10.41 4.14 13.80
N GLY A 80 10.02 3.15 14.62
CA GLY A 80 9.62 3.36 16.01
C GLY A 80 8.37 4.22 16.17
N ARG A 81 7.53 4.31 15.13
CA ARG A 81 6.29 5.11 15.12
C ARG A 81 5.09 4.22 15.40
N GLN A 82 3.99 4.85 15.82
CA GLN A 82 2.70 4.16 15.90
C GLN A 82 2.08 4.06 14.51
N PRO A 83 1.51 2.89 14.14
CA PRO A 83 0.78 2.72 12.89
C PRO A 83 -0.41 3.67 12.83
N ASP A 84 -0.66 4.20 11.64
CA ASP A 84 -1.82 5.01 11.39
C ASP A 84 -3.10 4.21 11.73
N PRO A 85 -4.01 4.74 12.57
CA PRO A 85 -5.19 4.00 13.00
C PRO A 85 -6.13 3.66 11.83
N HIS A 86 -6.06 4.39 10.72
CA HIS A 86 -6.89 4.15 9.54
C HIS A 86 -6.26 3.12 8.59
N LEU A 87 -5.04 2.65 8.85
CA LEU A 87 -4.35 1.69 8.00
C LEU A 87 -5.08 0.32 7.97
N ASN A 88 -5.62 -0.12 9.11
CA ASN A 88 -6.44 -1.32 9.19
C ASN A 88 -7.77 -1.15 8.46
N HIS A 89 -8.46 -0.03 8.71
CA HIS A 89 -9.72 0.30 8.04
C HIS A 89 -9.55 0.44 6.52
N TYR A 90 -8.41 0.93 6.06
CA TYR A 90 -8.09 0.97 4.64
C TYR A 90 -8.02 -0.44 4.05
N LEU A 91 -7.29 -1.36 4.68
CA LEU A 91 -7.20 -2.76 4.23
C LEU A 91 -8.59 -3.41 4.23
N GLU A 92 -9.34 -3.31 5.32
CA GLU A 92 -10.69 -3.85 5.41
C GLU A 92 -11.59 -3.32 4.30
N GLY A 93 -11.52 -2.01 4.03
CA GLY A 93 -12.25 -1.37 2.94
C GLY A 93 -11.86 -1.90 1.55
N GLN A 94 -10.58 -2.18 1.31
CA GLN A 94 -10.14 -2.79 0.03
C GLN A 94 -10.62 -4.24 -0.09
N LEU A 95 -10.53 -5.03 0.98
CA LEU A 95 -10.93 -6.43 0.97
C LEU A 95 -12.45 -6.60 0.80
N GLU A 96 -13.26 -5.78 1.45
CA GLU A 96 -14.72 -5.83 1.28
C GLU A 96 -15.12 -5.43 -0.15
N ARG A 97 -14.47 -4.42 -0.75
CA ARG A 97 -14.70 -4.06 -2.16
C ARG A 97 -14.37 -5.22 -3.10
N LEU A 98 -13.24 -5.91 -2.91
CA LEU A 98 -12.89 -7.10 -3.68
C LEU A 98 -13.93 -8.21 -3.58
N LYS A 99 -14.45 -8.44 -2.38
CA LYS A 99 -15.50 -9.42 -2.12
C LYS A 99 -16.80 -9.07 -2.82
N LEU A 100 -17.21 -7.80 -2.81
CA LEU A 100 -18.39 -7.33 -3.55
C LEU A 100 -18.23 -7.53 -5.06
N VAL A 101 -17.05 -7.22 -5.61
CA VAL A 101 -16.75 -7.45 -7.03
C VAL A 101 -16.82 -8.93 -7.37
N ARG A 102 -16.21 -9.80 -6.55
CA ARG A 102 -16.28 -11.26 -6.74
C ARG A 102 -17.73 -11.76 -6.76
N LEU A 103 -18.54 -11.30 -5.80
CA LEU A 103 -19.94 -11.68 -5.71
C LEU A 103 -20.76 -11.20 -6.92
N ALA A 104 -20.45 -10.02 -7.46
CA ALA A 104 -21.10 -9.52 -8.65
C ALA A 104 -20.75 -10.37 -9.88
N LEU A 105 -19.48 -10.71 -10.07
CA LEU A 105 -19.02 -11.58 -11.16
C LEU A 105 -19.65 -12.97 -11.10
N GLU A 106 -19.70 -13.59 -9.92
CA GLU A 106 -20.36 -14.89 -9.71
C GLU A 106 -21.85 -14.87 -10.06
N ARG A 107 -22.49 -13.71 -9.91
CA ARG A 107 -23.92 -13.50 -10.25
C ARG A 107 -24.14 -13.00 -11.68
N GLY A 108 -23.08 -12.84 -12.47
CA GLY A 108 -23.14 -12.24 -13.81
C GLY A 108 -23.67 -10.80 -13.80
N ARG A 109 -23.48 -10.07 -12.70
CA ARG A 109 -23.89 -8.66 -12.54
C ARG A 109 -22.69 -7.73 -12.74
N ASP A 110 -22.98 -6.51 -13.16
CA ASP A 110 -21.99 -5.44 -13.16
C ASP A 110 -21.49 -5.19 -11.73
N PRO A 111 -20.17 -5.18 -11.49
CA PRO A 111 -19.60 -5.00 -10.16
C PRO A 111 -19.74 -3.59 -9.58
N GLY A 112 -20.33 -2.64 -10.32
CA GLY A 112 -20.57 -1.28 -9.81
C GLY A 112 -19.27 -0.59 -9.43
N LEU A 113 -18.21 -0.79 -10.22
CA LEU A 113 -16.88 -0.21 -10.04
C LEU A 113 -16.84 1.29 -10.33
N VAL A 114 -17.87 2.03 -9.91
CA VAL A 114 -17.92 3.47 -10.07
C VAL A 114 -16.92 4.06 -9.07
N PRO A 115 -15.90 4.84 -9.50
CA PRO A 115 -15.08 5.60 -8.57
C PRO A 115 -16.02 6.50 -7.77
N GLY A 116 -15.92 6.42 -6.44
CA GLY A 116 -16.94 6.93 -5.51
C GLY A 116 -17.46 8.32 -5.88
N MET A 117 -18.74 8.37 -6.27
CA MET A 117 -19.56 9.56 -6.16
C MET A 117 -20.34 9.40 -4.87
N GLY A 118 -19.71 9.83 -3.77
CA GLY A 118 -20.20 9.65 -2.41
C GLY A 118 -19.44 10.58 -1.48
N GLU A 119 -19.88 11.84 -1.52
CA GLU A 119 -19.80 12.93 -0.52
C GLU A 119 -18.44 13.37 0.05
#